data_AF-A0A2M9ZWL8-F1
#
_entry.id   AF-A0A2M9ZWL8-F1
#
_cell.length_a   1.000
_cell.length_b   1.000
_cell.length_c   1.000
_cell.angle_alpha   90.00
_cell.angle_beta   90.00
_cell.angle_gamma   90.00
#
_symmetry.space_group_name_H-M   'P 1'
#
loop_
_entity.id
_entity.type
_entity.pdbx_description
1 polymer ?
#
loop_
_entity_poly.entity_id
_entity_poly.type
_entity_poly.pdbx_seq_one_letter_code
_entity_poly.pdbx_strand_id
1 'polypeptide(L)'
;MLSRTSNKGRIRVVTAYLCLFSLVNFPVIAHEEGPTHSHVDQCRADKEKYCKESPKGDVLSCLKKNEENLSEDCRELLQEVRDKARQRMEACKEDKEKYCSNRGTAVIRCLQENKNLLGEKCKSALFSTSK
;
A
#
# COMPACT_ATOMS: atom_id res chain seq x y z
N MET A 1 3.26 -13.62 29.23
CA MET A 1 3.18 -15.01 28.73
C MET A 1 1.73 -15.30 28.40
N LEU A 2 1.47 -15.80 27.18
CA LEU A 2 0.39 -16.73 26.76
C LEU A 2 -1.08 -16.28 27.04
N SER A 3 -2.05 -16.28 26.12
CA SER A 3 -2.13 -16.84 24.78
C SER A 3 -3.33 -16.26 24.04
N ARG A 4 -3.20 -16.30 22.71
CA ARG A 4 -4.18 -15.97 21.69
C ARG A 4 -5.14 -17.16 21.50
N THR A 5 -6.46 -16.95 21.53
CA THR A 5 -7.39 -17.78 20.74
C THR A 5 -8.52 -16.91 20.20
N SER A 6 -8.52 -16.79 18.88
CA SER A 6 -9.63 -16.41 18.02
C SER A 6 -10.86 -17.28 18.32
N ASN A 7 -12.04 -16.67 18.46
CA ASN A 7 -13.28 -17.38 18.16
C ASN A 7 -14.28 -16.45 17.48
N LYS A 8 -14.72 -16.94 16.33
CA LYS A 8 -15.59 -16.32 15.33
C LYS A 8 -17.03 -16.62 15.76
N GLY A 9 -17.86 -15.59 15.86
CA GLY A 9 -19.30 -15.76 16.11
C GLY A 9 -19.72 -15.41 17.54
N ARG A 10 -20.00 -14.13 17.79
CA ARG A 10 -20.91 -13.72 18.86
C ARG A 10 -21.64 -12.45 18.45
N ILE A 11 -22.78 -12.66 17.82
CA ILE A 11 -24.05 -12.12 18.32
C ILE A 11 -23.95 -10.62 18.68
N ARG A 12 -24.14 -9.75 17.70
CA ARG A 12 -24.59 -8.36 17.89
C ARG A 12 -26.12 -8.25 17.73
N VAL A 13 -26.84 -9.31 18.10
CA VAL A 13 -28.33 -9.38 18.07
C VAL A 13 -28.94 -8.85 19.39
N VAL A 14 -28.10 -8.48 20.37
CA VAL A 14 -28.55 -8.18 21.75
C VAL A 14 -28.69 -6.69 22.05
N THR A 15 -28.31 -5.78 21.15
CA THR A 15 -28.41 -4.34 21.44
C THR A 15 -29.37 -3.62 20.53
N ALA A 16 -30.50 -4.24 20.21
CA ALA A 16 -31.75 -3.57 19.84
C ALA A 16 -32.81 -4.59 19.37
N TYR A 17 -33.25 -5.52 20.23
CA TYR A 17 -34.50 -5.32 20.99
C TYR A 17 -34.82 -3.85 21.42
N LEU A 18 -34.61 -2.87 20.54
CA LEU A 18 -35.27 -1.57 20.50
C LEU A 18 -36.46 -1.79 19.57
N CYS A 19 -37.36 -2.65 20.07
CA CYS A 19 -38.59 -3.11 19.44
C CYS A 19 -39.62 -1.99 19.16
N LEU A 20 -39.27 -0.71 19.12
CA LEU A 20 -40.28 0.37 19.17
C LEU A 20 -39.87 1.61 18.38
N PHE A 21 -39.28 1.47 17.20
CA PHE A 21 -39.14 2.59 16.25
C PHE A 21 -39.79 2.25 14.91
N SER A 22 -41.06 1.85 14.99
CA SER A 22 -41.99 1.96 13.87
C SER A 22 -42.47 3.42 13.80
N LEU A 23 -42.43 3.98 12.58
CA LEU A 23 -43.07 5.24 12.16
C LEU A 23 -42.32 6.54 12.51
N VAL A 24 -41.25 6.88 11.77
CA VAL A 24 -41.19 8.06 10.86
C VAL A 24 -39.75 8.31 10.37
N ASN A 25 -39.58 8.17 9.06
CA ASN A 25 -38.56 8.75 8.16
C ASN A 25 -37.26 9.28 8.79
N PHE A 26 -36.29 8.38 9.03
CA PHE A 26 -34.88 8.77 9.00
C PHE A 26 -34.34 8.43 7.61
N PRO A 27 -33.75 9.39 6.87
CA PRO A 27 -33.18 9.11 5.57
C PRO A 27 -32.12 8.02 5.75
N VAL A 28 -32.20 7.02 4.87
CA VAL A 28 -31.15 6.02 4.65
C VAL A 28 -29.82 6.77 4.60
N ILE A 29 -29.04 6.71 5.68
CA ILE A 29 -27.62 6.98 5.59
C ILE A 29 -27.09 5.73 4.90
N ALA A 30 -26.97 5.82 3.58
CA ALA A 30 -26.01 5.01 2.87
C ALA A 30 -24.70 5.18 3.64
N HIS A 31 -24.22 4.11 4.27
CA HIS A 31 -22.81 4.05 4.60
C HIS A 31 -22.11 4.09 3.24
N GLU A 32 -21.71 5.29 2.81
CA GLU A 32 -20.63 5.42 1.86
C GLU A 32 -19.49 4.64 2.49
N GLU A 33 -19.17 3.49 1.90
CA GLU A 33 -17.93 2.81 2.14
C GLU A 33 -16.85 3.79 1.70
N GLY A 34 -16.46 4.68 2.61
CA GLY A 34 -15.38 5.64 2.37
C GLY A 34 -14.18 4.85 1.87
N PRO A 35 -13.40 5.43 0.94
CA PRO A 35 -12.38 4.69 0.20
C PRO A 35 -11.46 3.97 1.18
N THR A 36 -11.55 2.65 1.19
CA THR A 36 -10.66 1.80 1.96
C THR A 36 -9.28 1.91 1.30
N HIS A 37 -8.45 2.83 1.76
CA HIS A 37 -7.04 2.93 1.37
C HIS A 37 -6.24 1.76 1.97
N SER A 38 -6.53 0.55 1.50
CA SER A 38 -5.66 -0.60 1.61
C SER A 38 -4.97 -0.75 0.26
N HIS A 39 -3.82 -0.10 0.08
CA HIS A 39 -2.97 -0.29 -1.11
C HIS A 39 -2.62 -1.77 -1.37
N VAL A 40 -2.79 -2.63 -0.36
CA VAL A 40 -2.57 -4.08 -0.44
C VAL A 40 -3.67 -4.79 -1.24
N ASP A 41 -4.82 -4.15 -1.43
CA ASP A 41 -5.99 -4.74 -2.10
C ASP A 41 -6.20 -4.27 -3.54
N GLN A 42 -5.77 -3.05 -3.91
CA GLN A 42 -6.04 -2.45 -5.23
C GLN A 42 -5.54 -3.31 -6.41
N CYS A 43 -4.34 -3.90 -6.29
CA CYS A 43 -3.78 -4.77 -7.33
C CYS A 43 -3.98 -6.27 -7.07
N ARG A 44 -4.74 -6.67 -6.04
CA ARG A 44 -4.82 -8.07 -5.63
C ARG A 44 -5.44 -8.94 -6.72
N ALA A 45 -6.60 -8.55 -7.24
CA ALA A 45 -7.31 -9.32 -8.26
C ALA A 45 -6.50 -9.40 -9.56
N ASP A 46 -5.92 -8.27 -9.99
CA ASP A 46 -5.08 -8.21 -11.19
C ASP A 46 -3.81 -9.05 -11.06
N LYS A 47 -3.17 -9.03 -9.89
CA LYS A 47 -2.02 -9.88 -9.60
C LYS A 47 -2.39 -11.36 -9.76
N GLU A 48 -3.51 -11.81 -9.20
CA GLU A 48 -3.91 -13.22 -9.31
C GLU A 48 -4.37 -13.61 -10.72
N LYS A 49 -4.88 -12.65 -11.50
CA LYS A 49 -5.30 -12.88 -12.89
C LYS A 49 -4.11 -12.92 -13.86
N TYR A 50 -3.19 -11.96 -13.76
CA TYR A 50 -2.14 -11.75 -14.76
C TYR A 50 -0.74 -12.16 -14.30
N CYS A 51 -0.50 -12.22 -12.98
CA CYS A 51 0.84 -12.34 -12.40
C CYS A 51 0.97 -13.48 -11.39
N LYS A 52 0.07 -14.46 -11.40
CA LYS A 52 0.04 -15.59 -10.46
C LYS A 52 1.34 -16.39 -10.43
N GLU A 53 1.94 -16.60 -11.60
CA GLU A 53 3.19 -17.36 -11.76
C GLU A 53 4.44 -16.48 -11.70
N SER A 54 4.27 -15.17 -11.46
CA SER A 54 5.40 -14.25 -11.41
C SER A 54 6.30 -14.56 -10.21
N PRO A 55 7.64 -14.64 -10.39
CA PRO A 55 8.56 -14.85 -9.28
C PRO A 55 8.41 -13.80 -8.17
N LYS A 56 8.72 -14.19 -6.93
CA LYS A 56 8.76 -13.24 -5.82
C LYS A 56 9.77 -12.13 -6.13
N GLY A 57 9.31 -10.88 -6.05
CA GLY A 57 10.12 -9.71 -6.41
C GLY A 57 9.85 -9.16 -7.81
N ASP A 58 9.26 -9.95 -8.70
CA ASP A 58 8.99 -9.55 -10.10
C ASP A 58 7.54 -9.15 -10.38
N VAL A 59 6.66 -9.25 -9.38
CA VAL A 59 5.24 -8.92 -9.51
C VAL A 59 5.02 -7.50 -10.04
N LEU A 60 5.81 -6.51 -9.58
CA LEU A 60 5.70 -5.13 -10.07
C LEU A 60 6.04 -5.03 -11.57
N SER A 61 7.06 -5.75 -12.02
CA SER A 61 7.43 -5.82 -13.43
C SER A 61 6.35 -6.50 -14.25
N CYS A 62 5.73 -7.56 -13.72
CA CYS A 62 4.61 -8.24 -14.36
C CYS A 62 3.38 -7.33 -14.48
N LEU A 63 2.99 -6.64 -13.41
CA LEU A 63 1.88 -5.69 -13.42
C LEU A 63 2.12 -4.58 -14.44
N LYS A 64 3.34 -4.02 -14.49
CA LYS A 64 3.72 -3.01 -15.50
C LYS A 64 3.58 -3.53 -16.94
N LYS A 65 3.95 -4.78 -17.23
CA LYS A 65 3.78 -5.37 -18.57
C LYS A 65 2.32 -5.54 -18.98
N ASN A 66 1.42 -5.66 -18.00
CA ASN A 66 -0.01 -5.86 -18.22
C ASN A 66 -0.83 -4.59 -17.94
N GLU A 67 -0.20 -3.42 -17.83
CA GLU A 67 -0.82 -2.19 -17.31
C GLU A 67 -2.15 -1.83 -17.98
N GLU A 68 -2.25 -1.99 -19.30
CA GLU A 68 -3.46 -1.73 -20.08
C GLU A 68 -4.63 -2.66 -19.73
N ASN A 69 -4.34 -3.85 -19.21
CA ASN A 69 -5.32 -4.88 -18.86
C ASN A 69 -5.73 -4.86 -17.37
N LEU A 70 -5.07 -4.04 -16.55
CA LEU A 70 -5.36 -3.97 -15.11
C LEU A 70 -6.66 -3.22 -14.85
N SER A 71 -7.17 -3.33 -13.62
CA SER A 71 -8.20 -2.41 -13.11
C SER A 71 -7.68 -0.97 -13.06
N GLU A 72 -8.62 -0.02 -13.03
CA GLU A 72 -8.29 1.40 -12.87
C GLU A 72 -7.55 1.66 -11.56
N ASP A 73 -8.08 1.16 -10.44
CA ASP A 73 -7.46 1.27 -9.11
C ASP A 73 -6.01 0.75 -9.09
N CYS A 74 -5.73 -0.38 -9.75
CA CYS A 74 -4.38 -0.91 -9.80
C CYS A 74 -3.46 -0.05 -10.69
N ARG A 75 -3.95 0.50 -11.80
CA ARG A 75 -3.16 1.45 -12.61
C ARG A 75 -2.83 2.71 -11.83
N GLU A 76 -3.78 3.28 -11.12
CA GLU A 76 -3.56 4.46 -10.28
C GLU A 76 -2.52 4.19 -9.20
N LEU A 77 -2.61 3.05 -8.52
CA LEU A 77 -1.60 2.62 -7.55
C LEU A 77 -0.21 2.48 -8.20
N LEU A 78 -0.12 1.89 -9.39
CA LEU A 78 1.16 1.77 -10.10
C LEU A 78 1.75 3.14 -10.44
N GLN A 79 0.93 4.11 -10.82
CA GLN A 79 1.38 5.49 -11.07
C GLN A 79 1.87 6.14 -9.78
N GLU A 80 1.11 6.03 -8.69
CA GLU A 80 1.52 6.56 -7.38
C GLU A 80 2.86 5.96 -6.91
N VAL A 81 3.03 4.65 -7.06
CA VAL A 81 4.28 3.95 -6.72
C VAL A 81 5.45 4.45 -7.57
N ARG A 82 5.24 4.69 -8.88
CA ARG A 82 6.25 5.24 -9.79
C ARG A 82 6.65 6.65 -9.41
N ASP A 83 5.68 7.50 -9.09
CA ASP A 83 5.95 8.87 -8.68
C ASP A 83 6.71 8.93 -7.36
N LYS A 84 6.29 8.15 -6.37
CA LYS A 84 7.03 8.02 -5.10
C LYS A 84 8.45 7.47 -5.32
N ALA A 85 8.64 6.52 -6.24
CA ALA A 85 9.96 6.02 -6.58
C ALA A 85 10.83 7.11 -7.23
N ARG A 86 10.29 7.87 -8.18
CA ARG A 86 10.97 8.99 -8.84
C ARG A 86 11.36 10.07 -7.83
N GLN A 87 10.43 10.50 -6.98
CA GLN A 87 10.68 11.50 -5.93
C GLN A 87 11.81 11.07 -4.99
N ARG A 88 11.80 9.80 -4.56
CA ARG A 88 12.88 9.25 -3.72
C ARG A 88 14.22 9.24 -4.43
N MET A 89 14.27 8.83 -5.69
CA MET A 89 15.52 8.81 -6.45
C MET A 89 16.09 10.19 -6.72
N GLU A 90 15.23 11.18 -6.97
CA GLU A 90 15.66 12.56 -7.12
C GLU A 90 16.15 13.16 -5.79
N ALA A 91 15.45 12.88 -4.69
CA ALA A 91 15.85 13.32 -3.36
C ALA A 91 17.19 12.73 -2.91
N CYS A 92 17.48 11.50 -3.35
CA CYS A 92 18.67 10.75 -2.95
C CYS A 92 19.78 10.75 -4.01
N LYS A 93 19.71 11.58 -5.06
CA LYS A 93 20.65 11.55 -6.18
C LYS A 93 22.10 11.71 -5.72
N GLU A 94 22.38 12.77 -4.95
CA GLU A 94 23.72 13.07 -4.45
C GLU A 94 24.23 12.01 -3.46
N ASP A 95 23.37 11.57 -2.53
CA ASP A 95 23.72 10.53 -1.56
C ASP A 95 23.99 9.17 -2.23
N LYS A 96 23.22 8.84 -3.28
CA LYS A 96 23.44 7.67 -4.11
C LYS A 96 24.82 7.73 -4.76
N GLU A 97 25.16 8.87 -5.37
CA GLU A 97 26.45 9.04 -6.06
C GLU A 97 27.62 8.94 -5.08
N LYS A 98 27.47 9.56 -3.90
CA LYS A 98 28.52 9.57 -2.88
C LYS A 98 28.73 8.24 -2.17
N TYR A 99 27.65 7.52 -1.83
CA TYR A 99 27.73 6.34 -0.95
C TYR A 99 27.39 5.02 -1.65
N CYS A 100 26.70 5.05 -2.81
CA CYS A 100 26.05 3.86 -3.39
C CYS A 100 26.24 3.67 -4.91
N SER A 101 27.18 4.37 -5.55
CA SER A 101 27.38 4.38 -7.01
C SER A 101 27.47 3.00 -7.68
N ASN A 102 28.03 1.98 -7.00
CA ASN A 102 28.25 0.64 -7.56
C ASN A 102 27.23 -0.41 -7.12
N ARG A 103 26.07 0.01 -6.58
CA ARG A 103 25.10 -0.93 -5.97
C ARG A 103 24.00 -1.39 -6.93
N GLY A 104 23.91 -0.79 -8.13
CA GLY A 104 22.93 -1.18 -9.16
C GLY A 104 21.49 -1.24 -8.61
N THR A 105 20.82 -2.38 -8.78
CA THR A 105 19.46 -2.63 -8.27
C THR A 105 19.36 -2.63 -6.74
N ALA A 106 20.48 -2.82 -6.04
CA ALA A 106 20.55 -2.79 -4.57
C ALA A 106 20.77 -1.37 -3.99
N VAL A 107 20.57 -0.31 -4.78
CA VAL A 107 20.77 1.08 -4.34
C VAL A 107 19.93 1.45 -3.11
N ILE A 108 18.67 1.04 -3.06
CA ILE A 108 17.79 1.33 -1.92
C ILE A 108 18.33 0.71 -0.63
N ARG A 109 18.76 -0.57 -0.70
CA ARG A 109 19.36 -1.26 0.44
C ARG A 109 20.64 -0.57 0.90
N CYS A 110 21.48 -0.13 -0.03
CA CYS A 110 22.67 0.65 0.31
C CYS A 110 22.34 1.96 1.03
N LEU A 111 21.36 2.72 0.52
CA LEU A 111 20.93 3.97 1.16
C LEU A 111 20.42 3.69 2.58
N GLN A 112 19.67 2.61 2.78
CA GLN A 112 19.21 2.18 4.11
C GLN A 112 20.35 1.82 5.06
N GLU A 113 21.37 1.08 4.60
CA GLU A 113 22.58 0.76 5.37
C GLU A 113 23.34 2.03 5.79
N ASN A 114 23.33 3.06 4.93
CA ASN A 114 24.02 4.33 5.15
C ASN A 114 23.12 5.43 5.71
N LYS A 115 21.96 5.11 6.31
CA LYS A 115 20.92 6.08 6.70
C LYS A 115 21.44 7.32 7.46
N ASN A 116 22.47 7.15 8.29
CA ASN A 116 23.03 8.22 9.12
C ASN A 116 23.93 9.18 8.34
N LEU A 117 24.43 8.76 7.18
CA LEU A 117 25.33 9.55 6.31
C LEU A 117 24.57 10.33 5.23
N LEU A 118 23.29 10.02 5.03
CA LEU A 118 22.45 10.65 4.02
C LEU A 118 22.10 12.10 4.39
N GLY A 119 21.86 12.94 3.38
CA GLY A 119 21.29 14.26 3.57
C GLY A 119 19.84 14.21 4.05
N GLU A 120 19.38 15.28 4.70
CA GLU A 120 18.02 15.37 5.26
C GLU A 120 16.93 15.20 4.19
N LYS A 121 17.17 15.68 2.96
CA LYS A 121 16.27 15.51 1.83
C LYS A 121 16.05 14.02 1.50
N CYS A 122 17.12 13.24 1.41
CA CYS A 122 17.05 11.81 1.13
C CYS A 122 16.47 11.02 2.30
N LYS A 123 16.87 11.34 3.54
CA LYS A 123 16.29 10.73 4.74
C LYS A 123 14.78 10.92 4.79
N SER A 124 14.33 12.16 4.58
CA SER A 124 12.91 12.49 4.56
C SER A 124 12.20 11.71 3.47
N ALA A 125 12.72 11.68 2.25
CA ALA A 125 12.08 10.94 1.16
C ALA A 125 12.04 9.41 1.38
N LEU A 126 13.09 8.82 1.97
CA LEU A 126 13.18 7.36 2.17
C LEU A 126 12.42 6.85 3.40
N PHE A 127 12.40 7.64 4.48
CA PHE A 127 11.95 7.18 5.80
C PHE A 127 10.69 7.88 6.31
N SER A 128 10.14 8.86 5.58
CA SER A 128 8.82 9.39 5.92
C SER A 128 7.76 8.33 5.64
N THR A 129 7.04 7.94 6.69
CA THR A 129 5.79 7.19 6.55
C THR A 129 4.75 8.11 5.91
N SER A 130 4.32 7.80 4.69
CA SER A 130 3.14 8.45 4.10
C SER A 130 1.95 8.21 5.04
N LYS A 131 1.38 9.30 5.55
CA LYS A 131 0.12 9.28 6.31
C LYS A 131 -1.04 8.80 5.45
#